data_AF-A0A7S0TSD8-F1
#
_entry.id   AF-A0A7S0TSD8-F1
#
_cell.length_a   1.000
_cell.length_b   1.000
_cell.length_c   1.000
_cell.angle_alpha   90.00
_cell.angle_beta   90.00
_cell.angle_gamma   90.00
#
_symmetry.space_group_name_H-M   'P 1'
#
loop_
_entity.id
_entity.type
_entity.pdbx_description
1 polymer ?
#
loop_
_entity_poly.entity_id
_entity_poly.type
_entity_poly.pdbx_seq_one_letter_code
_entity_poly.pdbx_strand_id
1 'polypeptide(L)'
;ASRSEIQDPLEDNGSLLPMQVLTPVESQGDTVAEIILVGGKCTVWDPEAALRLRSKHRLMGSFVGRRRPGSKATSTMPVMLMDEEASLALSQGWGKLRRMRHKGTRVRGATETKQ
;
A
#
# COMPACT_ATOMS: atom_id res chain seq x y z
N ALA A 1 72.26 9.80 29.11
CA ALA A 1 71.73 8.43 29.16
C ALA A 1 70.45 8.50 29.98
N SER A 2 69.27 8.70 29.37
CA SER A 2 68.48 7.69 28.63
C SER A 2 68.11 6.55 29.58
N ARG A 3 66.84 6.21 29.86
CA ARG A 3 65.67 6.15 28.99
C ARG A 3 64.47 5.88 29.93
N SER A 4 63.52 6.81 30.07
CA SER A 4 62.27 6.52 30.78
C SER A 4 61.38 5.68 29.87
N GLU A 5 60.95 4.54 30.39
CA GLU A 5 60.03 3.59 29.75
C GLU A 5 58.77 4.31 29.24
N ILE A 6 58.52 4.15 27.94
CA ILE A 6 57.25 4.53 27.31
C ILE A 6 56.30 3.37 27.58
N GLN A 7 55.26 3.65 28.35
CA GLN A 7 54.15 2.73 28.59
C GLN A 7 53.21 2.85 27.38
N ASP A 8 53.13 1.82 26.56
CA ASP A 8 52.13 1.70 25.49
C ASP A 8 50.73 1.52 26.10
N PRO A 9 49.71 2.27 25.65
CA PRO A 9 48.33 1.84 25.75
C PRO A 9 47.85 1.47 24.35
N LEU A 10 48.01 0.20 23.97
CA LEU A 10 47.26 -0.37 22.85
C LEU A 10 46.19 -1.29 23.43
N GLU A 11 45.15 -0.69 24.00
CA GLU A 11 43.89 -1.40 24.21
C GLU A 11 43.26 -1.62 22.84
N ASP A 12 43.36 -2.88 22.40
CA ASP A 12 42.69 -3.49 21.28
C ASP A 12 41.16 -3.27 21.40
N ASN A 13 40.68 -2.14 20.89
CA ASN A 13 39.26 -1.92 20.68
C ASN A 13 38.82 -2.62 19.38
N GLY A 14 39.04 -3.93 19.32
CA GLY A 14 38.40 -4.84 18.39
C GLY A 14 36.93 -5.05 18.77
N SER A 15 36.16 -3.95 18.89
CA SER A 15 34.70 -4.03 18.97
C SER A 15 34.19 -4.44 17.59
N LEU A 16 34.22 -5.75 17.34
CA LEU A 16 33.44 -6.40 16.30
C LEU A 16 31.98 -6.14 16.64
N LEU A 17 31.45 -5.02 16.15
CA LEU A 17 30.02 -4.77 16.17
C LEU A 17 29.36 -5.98 15.51
N PRO A 18 28.43 -6.68 16.19
CA PRO A 18 27.74 -7.79 15.57
C PRO A 18 27.07 -7.25 14.32
N MET A 19 27.37 -7.89 13.18
CA MET A 19 26.62 -7.74 11.93
C MET A 19 25.14 -7.78 12.29
N GLN A 20 24.50 -6.61 12.33
CA GLN A 20 23.08 -6.50 12.59
C GLN A 20 22.42 -7.12 11.38
N VAL A 21 22.05 -8.39 11.53
CA VAL A 21 21.08 -9.06 10.67
C VAL A 21 19.89 -8.11 10.65
N LEU A 22 19.68 -7.45 9.51
CA LEU A 22 18.48 -6.70 9.23
C LEU A 22 17.33 -7.70 9.32
N THR A 23 16.77 -7.86 10.52
CA THR A 23 15.51 -8.54 10.68
C THR A 23 14.52 -7.77 9.79
N PRO A 24 13.69 -8.47 9.00
CA PRO A 24 12.63 -7.79 8.29
C PRO A 24 11.83 -7.05 9.34
N VAL A 25 11.87 -5.72 9.29
CA VAL A 25 11.05 -4.89 10.16
C VAL A 25 9.64 -5.39 9.92
N GLU A 26 9.02 -5.97 10.93
CA GLU A 26 7.59 -6.22 10.93
C GLU A 26 6.96 -4.84 10.93
N SER A 27 6.89 -4.25 9.73
CA SER A 27 6.06 -3.12 9.46
C SER A 27 4.67 -3.66 9.71
N GLN A 28 4.17 -3.45 10.94
CA GLN A 28 2.76 -3.33 11.21
C GLN A 28 2.28 -2.24 10.25
N GLY A 29 2.01 -2.66 9.02
CA GLY A 29 1.63 -1.81 7.93
C GLY A 29 0.29 -1.26 8.33
N ASP A 30 0.30 0.00 8.78
CA ASP A 30 -0.87 0.83 8.92
C ASP A 30 -1.65 0.65 7.62
N THR A 31 -2.71 -0.15 7.65
CA THR A 31 -3.46 -0.44 6.42
C THR A 31 -4.13 0.86 6.02
N VAL A 32 -3.59 1.51 5.01
CA VAL A 32 -3.97 2.88 4.63
C VAL A 32 -5.25 2.88 3.80
N ALA A 33 -5.49 1.82 3.03
CA ALA A 33 -6.60 1.78 2.07
C ALA A 33 -7.20 0.39 1.83
N GLU A 34 -8.50 0.37 1.53
CA GLU A 34 -9.17 -0.79 0.93
C GLU A 34 -9.08 -0.69 -0.60
N ILE A 35 -8.47 -1.69 -1.24
CA ILE A 35 -8.34 -1.79 -2.69
C ILE A 35 -9.38 -2.77 -3.20
N ILE A 36 -10.29 -2.32 -4.06
CA ILE A 36 -11.38 -3.12 -4.61
C ILE A 36 -11.05 -3.52 -6.05
N LEU A 37 -11.07 -4.82 -6.33
CA LEU A 37 -10.91 -5.34 -7.69
C LEU A 37 -12.27 -5.40 -8.40
N VAL A 38 -12.45 -4.59 -9.45
CA VAL A 38 -13.67 -4.53 -10.26
C VAL A 38 -13.29 -4.62 -11.75
N GLY A 39 -13.79 -5.64 -12.45
CA GLY A 39 -13.56 -5.79 -13.90
C GLY A 39 -12.08 -5.85 -14.29
N GLY A 40 -11.23 -6.44 -13.44
CA GLY A 40 -9.78 -6.51 -13.65
C GLY A 40 -9.00 -5.27 -13.23
N LYS A 41 -9.66 -4.24 -12.67
CA LYS A 41 -9.03 -2.98 -12.27
C LYS A 41 -9.07 -2.78 -10.77
N CYS A 42 -7.97 -2.30 -10.20
CA CYS A 42 -7.85 -2.01 -8.77
C CYS A 42 -8.30 -0.57 -8.47
N THR A 43 -9.32 -0.41 -7.64
CA THR A 43 -9.91 0.89 -7.32
C THR A 43 -10.01 1.09 -5.82
N VAL A 44 -9.55 2.24 -5.33
CA VAL A 44 -9.74 2.70 -3.95
C VAL A 44 -10.95 3.63 -3.94
N TRP A 45 -12.00 3.21 -3.23
CA TRP A 45 -13.27 3.94 -3.19
C TRP A 45 -13.35 4.99 -2.09
N ASP A 46 -12.60 4.81 -1.00
CA ASP A 46 -12.47 5.83 0.04
C ASP A 46 -11.51 6.93 -0.43
N PRO A 47 -11.99 8.17 -0.65
CA PRO A 47 -11.16 9.25 -1.12
C PRO A 47 -10.11 9.69 -0.09
N GLU A 48 -10.36 9.53 1.21
CA GLU A 48 -9.40 9.90 2.25
C GLU A 48 -8.25 8.89 2.29
N ALA A 49 -8.55 7.59 2.18
CA ALA A 49 -7.54 6.56 1.96
C ALA A 49 -6.73 6.79 0.68
N ALA A 50 -7.38 7.15 -0.42
CA ALA A 50 -6.69 7.45 -1.68
C ALA A 50 -5.75 8.66 -1.55
N LEU A 51 -6.18 9.71 -0.85
CA LEU A 51 -5.35 10.87 -0.57
C LEU A 51 -4.14 10.50 0.30
N ARG A 52 -4.33 9.64 1.31
CA ARG A 52 -3.24 9.14 2.16
C ARG A 52 -2.23 8.29 1.38
N LEU A 53 -2.69 7.41 0.49
CA LEU A 53 -1.81 6.67 -0.41
C LEU A 53 -1.00 7.61 -1.30
N ARG A 54 -1.63 8.67 -1.80
CA ARG A 54 -0.98 9.66 -2.67
C ARG A 54 0.03 10.52 -1.92
N SER A 55 -0.30 10.98 -0.72
CA SER A 55 0.55 11.88 0.07
C SER A 55 1.71 11.14 0.74
N LYS A 56 1.47 9.95 1.29
CA LYS A 56 2.49 9.19 2.01
C LYS A 56 3.36 8.32 1.09
N HIS A 57 2.75 7.71 0.07
CA HIS A 57 3.41 6.66 -0.73
C HIS A 57 3.56 7.03 -2.20
N ARG A 58 3.17 8.25 -2.58
CA ARG A 58 3.25 8.80 -3.96
C ARG A 58 2.54 7.95 -5.02
N LEU A 59 1.57 7.10 -4.62
CA LEU A 59 0.70 6.39 -5.56
C LEU A 59 -0.32 7.38 -6.14
N MET A 60 -0.21 7.68 -7.43
CA MET A 60 -0.98 8.75 -8.05
C MET A 60 -2.33 8.24 -8.52
N GLY A 61 -2.33 7.07 -9.17
CA GLY A 61 -3.48 6.51 -9.86
C GLY A 61 -4.16 7.49 -10.82
N SER A 62 -5.39 7.15 -11.22
CA SER A 62 -6.27 8.02 -11.99
C SER A 62 -7.62 8.14 -11.28
N PHE A 63 -8.11 9.35 -11.11
CA PHE A 63 -9.47 9.57 -10.61
C PHE A 63 -10.49 9.00 -11.60
N VAL A 64 -11.43 8.21 -11.10
CA VAL A 64 -12.49 7.59 -11.91
C VAL A 64 -13.80 8.36 -11.74
N GLY A 65 -14.38 8.78 -12.86
CA GLY A 65 -15.64 9.53 -12.92
C GLY A 65 -15.48 10.88 -13.60
N ARG A 66 -16.60 11.61 -13.75
CA ARG A 66 -16.57 12.98 -14.26
C ARG A 66 -16.55 13.97 -13.10
N ARG A 67 -15.57 14.87 -13.09
CA ARG A 67 -15.61 16.06 -12.25
C ARG A 67 -16.87 16.85 -12.63
N ARG A 68 -17.79 17.08 -11.68
CA ARG A 68 -18.92 17.97 -11.95
C ARG A 68 -18.38 19.38 -12.19
N PRO A 69 -18.81 20.10 -13.24
CA PRO A 69 -18.45 21.50 -13.41
C PRO A 69 -18.79 22.29 -12.14
N GLY A 70 -17.84 23.06 -11.61
CA GLY A 70 -18.02 23.83 -10.37
C GLY A 70 -17.68 23.11 -9.06
N SER A 71 -17.45 21.78 -9.06
CA SER A 71 -16.96 21.09 -7.86
C SER A 71 -15.45 21.30 -7.72
N LYS A 72 -15.02 22.05 -6.70
CA LYS A 72 -13.60 22.24 -6.36
C LYS A 72 -12.93 20.98 -5.80
N ALA A 73 -13.72 19.97 -5.39
CA ALA A 73 -13.21 18.79 -4.72
C ALA A 73 -12.90 17.66 -5.73
N THR A 74 -11.63 17.49 -6.07
CA THR A 74 -11.08 16.20 -6.53
C THR A 74 -11.08 15.14 -5.42
N SER A 75 -11.28 15.58 -4.17
CA SER A 75 -11.28 14.80 -2.93
C SER A 75 -12.49 13.89 -2.71
N THR A 76 -13.39 13.71 -3.68
CA THR A 76 -14.55 12.82 -3.52
C THR A 76 -14.60 11.71 -4.56
N MET A 77 -13.60 11.65 -5.44
CA MET A 77 -13.57 10.68 -6.52
C MET A 77 -12.77 9.43 -6.14
N PRO A 78 -13.27 8.23 -6.47
CA PRO A 78 -12.48 7.01 -6.34
C PRO A 78 -11.23 7.10 -7.22
N VAL A 79 -10.15 6.48 -6.76
CA VAL A 79 -8.87 6.43 -7.48
C VAL A 79 -8.64 5.01 -7.97
N MET A 80 -8.46 4.87 -9.28
CA MET A 80 -8.01 3.63 -9.89
C MET A 80 -6.49 3.61 -9.92
N LEU A 81 -5.93 2.56 -9.33
CA LEU A 81 -4.49 2.31 -9.33
C LEU A 81 -4.10 1.62 -10.63
N MET A 82 -2.90 1.89 -11.12
CA MET A 82 -2.25 1.05 -12.12
C MET A 82 -1.90 -0.32 -11.52
N ASP A 83 -1.66 -1.33 -12.36
CA ASP A 83 -1.41 -2.69 -11.89
C ASP A 83 -0.14 -2.77 -11.03
N GLU A 84 0.89 -2.01 -11.40
CA GLU A 84 2.15 -1.89 -10.66
C GLU A 84 1.96 -1.17 -9.32
N GLU A 85 1.17 -0.09 -9.31
CA GLU A 85 0.85 0.65 -8.08
C GLU A 85 0.04 -0.20 -7.10
N ALA A 86 -0.95 -0.94 -7.61
CA ALA A 86 -1.74 -1.86 -6.80
C ALA A 86 -0.89 -3.00 -6.25
N SER A 87 -0.02 -3.58 -7.07
CA SER A 87 0.90 -4.64 -6.65
C SER A 87 1.84 -4.14 -5.55
N LEU A 88 2.41 -2.95 -5.72
CA LEU A 88 3.28 -2.32 -4.73
C LEU A 88 2.53 -2.02 -3.41
N ALA A 89 1.32 -1.46 -3.50
CA ALA A 89 0.51 -1.16 -2.32
C ALA A 89 0.17 -2.42 -1.52
N LEU A 90 -0.06 -3.54 -2.19
CA LEU A 90 -0.33 -4.83 -1.55
C LEU A 90 0.93 -5.47 -0.97
N SER A 91 2.05 -5.45 -1.70
CA SER A 91 3.32 -6.05 -1.24
C SER A 91 3.90 -5.34 -0.02
N GLN A 92 3.68 -4.04 0.08
CA GLN A 92 4.17 -3.20 1.18
C GLN A 92 3.17 -3.10 2.36
N GLY A 93 2.01 -3.76 2.27
CA GLY A 93 0.99 -3.73 3.32
C GLY A 93 0.24 -2.40 3.45
N TRP A 94 0.39 -1.48 2.50
CA TRP A 94 -0.30 -0.17 2.50
C TRP A 94 -1.79 -0.29 2.18
N GLY A 95 -2.21 -1.40 1.58
CA GLY A 95 -3.62 -1.65 1.31
C GLY A 95 -4.02 -3.11 1.48
N LYS A 96 -5.32 -3.35 1.62
CA LYS A 96 -5.91 -4.69 1.63
C LYS A 96 -6.82 -4.88 0.43
N LEU A 97 -6.61 -5.97 -0.31
CA LEU A 97 -7.44 -6.33 -1.44
C LEU A 97 -8.78 -6.90 -0.94
N ARG A 98 -9.90 -6.32 -1.39
CA ARG A 98 -11.23 -6.89 -1.20
C ARG A 98 -11.88 -7.17 -2.54
N ARG A 99 -12.37 -8.40 -2.70
CA ARG A 99 -13.21 -8.77 -3.84
C ARG A 99 -14.63 -8.34 -3.56
N MET A 100 -15.18 -7.49 -4.43
CA MET A 100 -16.58 -7.14 -4.38
C MET A 100 -17.41 -8.38 -4.76
N ARG A 101 -18.12 -8.96 -3.78
CA ARG A 101 -19.05 -10.07 -4.06
C ARG A 101 -20.27 -9.47 -4.75
N HIS A 102 -20.45 -9.75 -6.05
CA HIS A 102 -21.70 -9.48 -6.74
C HIS A 102 -22.81 -10.26 -6.01
N LYS A 103 -23.74 -9.56 -5.36
CA LYS A 103 -25.01 -10.19 -4.95
C LYS A 103 -25.77 -10.50 -6.24
N GLY A 104 -25.97 -11.79 -6.46
CA GLY A 104 -26.45 -12.36 -7.72
C GLY A 104 -27.66 -11.63 -8.31
N THR A 105 -27.57 -11.35 -9.60
CA THR A 105 -28.70 -11.06 -10.46
C THR A 105 -29.72 -12.18 -10.27
N ARG A 106 -30.92 -11.87 -9.76
CA ARG A 106 -32.05 -12.81 -9.81
C ARG A 106 -32.29 -13.14 -11.28
N VAL A 107 -31.93 -14.35 -11.70
CA VAL A 107 -32.36 -14.89 -12.98
C VAL A 107 -33.89 -15.04 -12.86
N ARG A 108 -34.64 -14.21 -13.59
CA ARG A 108 -36.09 -14.36 -13.68
C ARG A 108 -36.35 -15.77 -14.24
N GLY A 109 -37.08 -16.57 -13.46
CA GLY A 109 -37.44 -17.93 -13.82
C GLY A 109 -38.01 -17.99 -15.23
N ALA A 110 -37.46 -18.90 -16.02
CA ALA A 110 -37.99 -19.29 -17.31
C ALA A 110 -39.47 -19.65 -17.15
N THR A 111 -40.31 -19.09 -18.00
CA THR A 111 -41.71 -19.47 -18.15
C THR A 111 -41.81 -20.92 -18.58
N GLU A 112 -42.19 -21.82 -17.68
CA GLU A 112 -42.67 -23.15 -18.04
C GLU A 112 -43.96 -22.99 -18.85
N THR A 113 -43.86 -23.22 -20.16
CA THR A 113 -44.99 -23.35 -21.06
C THR A 113 -45.50 -24.79 -20.91
N LYS A 114 -46.60 -24.98 -20.18
CA LYS A 114 -47.32 -26.25 -20.21
C LYS A 114 -48.15 -26.31 -21.50
N GLN A 115 -47.88 -27.34 -22.29
CA GLN A 115 -48.75 -27.80 -23.37
C GLN A 115 -49.99 -28.50 -22.80
#